data_AF-A0A4V2AGC3-F1
#
_entry.id   AF-A0A4V2AGC3-F1
#
_cell.length_a   1.000
_cell.length_b   1.000
_cell.length_c   1.000
_cell.angle_alpha   90.00
_cell.angle_beta   90.00
_cell.angle_gamma   90.00
#
_symmetry.space_group_name_H-M   'P 1'
#
loop_
_entity.id
_entity.type
_entity.pdbx_description
1 polymer ?
#
loop_
_entity_poly.entity_id
_entity_poly.type
_entity_poly.pdbx_seq_one_letter_code
_entity_poly.pdbx_strand_id
1 'polypeptide(L)'
;MPHPLNRYGLFLLLLLLGACRRDYDVRLPSTEWAEFSAPDALRLPGPAAARMEGVYACTGGAENFGSGAVLKWSYDASATDTTIYVSLFCEKDVSWIVCEGKRRDSTILLNGFWRKMAGTATGRVRLTVTAPNGGAFVLGGAPAPELLIEGVYGDGEAVPDRPLRFSRTRALAPARALEVVVHRGGGQSADLLPASENSLEILPWAARFGATGVEIDVRRTSDGVLVLYHDATLNERLIQKNGLVGPIENYSFAQLNTLVRLVRNGERIPTLRAALETIVTRTPLRFVWLDTKFDAPLDELRALQAEFMQRAAALGKPLEIVIGIPDEGVLGRFRALPDHRNVPSLVELEAGDAESVNARIWAPRWTLGLQNAGAAAVQAQGRRAFVWTLDLPENIDLFLRQGRFDGILSNYPTAVAYAYYTQP
;
A
#
# COMPACT_ATOMS: atom_id res chain seq x y z
N MET A 1 40.69 59.80 1.33
CA MET A 1 40.51 58.51 2.03
C MET A 1 39.45 57.71 1.26
N PRO A 2 39.83 56.66 0.52
CA PRO A 2 38.86 55.77 -0.12
C PRO A 2 38.47 54.62 0.84
N HIS A 3 37.16 54.34 0.92
CA HIS A 3 36.58 53.25 1.71
C HIS A 3 36.94 51.86 1.15
N PRO A 4 37.23 50.85 2.00
CA PRO A 4 37.44 49.48 1.56
C PRO A 4 36.09 48.73 1.54
N LEU A 5 35.35 48.82 0.44
CA LEU A 5 34.23 47.93 0.13
C LEU A 5 34.73 46.81 -0.79
N ASN A 6 35.50 45.84 -0.28
CA ASN A 6 35.81 44.65 -1.09
C ASN A 6 36.31 43.40 -0.35
N ARG A 7 35.64 42.97 0.73
CA ARG A 7 36.00 41.67 1.37
C ARG A 7 34.86 40.74 1.78
N TYR A 8 33.60 41.10 1.54
CA TYR A 8 32.46 40.21 1.87
C TYR A 8 31.67 39.71 0.64
N GLY A 9 32.09 40.04 -0.58
CA GLY A 9 31.44 39.59 -1.81
C GLY A 9 31.78 38.15 -2.23
N LEU A 10 32.86 37.56 -1.71
CA LEU A 10 33.32 36.23 -2.12
C LEU A 10 32.88 35.09 -1.18
N PHE A 11 32.34 35.40 0.00
CA PHE A 11 31.87 34.39 0.95
C PHE A 11 30.36 34.10 0.85
N LEU A 12 29.57 34.98 0.22
CA LEU A 12 28.13 34.73 0.00
C LEU A 12 27.82 33.94 -1.29
N LEU A 13 28.77 33.84 -2.23
CA LEU A 13 28.57 33.09 -3.48
C LEU A 13 28.87 31.58 -3.37
N LEU A 14 29.47 31.14 -2.25
CA LEU A 14 29.86 29.73 -2.01
C LEU A 14 28.86 28.94 -1.15
N LEU A 15 27.78 29.58 -0.67
CA LEU A 15 26.71 28.90 0.09
C LEU A 15 25.46 28.56 -0.76
N LEU A 16 25.46 28.88 -2.06
CA LEU A 16 24.35 28.58 -2.97
C LEU A 16 24.50 27.24 -3.74
N LEU A 17 25.54 26.46 -3.48
CA LEU A 17 25.82 25.20 -4.18
C LEU A 17 25.73 23.94 -3.29
N GLY A 18 25.23 24.07 -2.06
CA GLY A 18 25.25 23.00 -1.06
C GLY A 18 23.92 22.28 -0.77
N ALA A 19 22.80 22.72 -1.35
CA ALA A 19 21.51 22.06 -1.18
C ALA A 19 21.15 21.20 -2.40
N CYS A 20 22.12 20.44 -2.92
CA CYS A 20 21.76 19.24 -3.67
C CYS A 20 21.10 18.30 -2.66
N ARG A 21 19.77 18.22 -2.70
CA ARG A 21 19.05 17.10 -2.08
C ARG A 21 19.77 15.84 -2.57
N ARG A 22 20.26 15.01 -1.65
CA ARG A 22 20.68 13.67 -2.05
C ARG A 22 19.44 13.02 -2.63
N ASP A 23 19.43 12.81 -3.94
CA ASP A 23 18.41 12.03 -4.61
C ASP A 23 18.59 10.58 -4.14
N TYR A 24 17.92 10.26 -3.04
CA TYR A 24 17.71 8.89 -2.62
C TYR A 24 16.61 8.34 -3.53
N ASP A 25 17.04 7.76 -4.64
CA ASP A 25 16.18 6.97 -5.51
C ASP A 25 16.56 5.51 -5.39
N VAL A 26 15.58 4.67 -5.10
CA VAL A 26 15.75 3.22 -5.05
C VAL A 26 15.17 2.67 -6.32
N ARG A 27 16.04 2.43 -7.31
CA ARG A 27 15.62 1.71 -8.51
C ARG A 27 15.31 0.28 -8.15
N LEU A 28 14.17 -0.21 -8.63
CA LEU A 28 13.84 -1.62 -8.50
C LEU A 28 14.86 -2.45 -9.29
N PRO A 29 15.49 -3.46 -8.65
CA PRO A 29 16.46 -4.30 -9.32
C PRO A 29 15.91 -5.00 -10.56
N SER A 30 16.76 -5.23 -11.56
CA SER A 30 16.38 -6.05 -12.71
C SER A 30 15.94 -7.45 -12.28
N THR A 31 14.82 -7.91 -12.84
CA THR A 31 14.31 -9.27 -12.63
C THR A 31 14.72 -10.21 -13.77
N GLU A 32 15.79 -9.92 -14.52
CA GLU A 32 16.24 -10.83 -15.58
C GLU A 32 16.66 -12.19 -15.02
N TRP A 33 16.04 -13.26 -15.51
CA TRP A 33 16.36 -14.64 -15.15
C TRP A 33 15.99 -15.57 -16.31
N ALA A 34 16.98 -16.23 -16.91
CA ALA A 34 16.81 -17.00 -18.14
C ALA A 34 15.75 -18.10 -18.02
N GLU A 35 15.73 -18.81 -16.89
CA GLU A 35 14.77 -19.87 -16.60
C GLU A 35 13.34 -19.33 -16.45
N PHE A 36 13.18 -18.11 -15.92
CA PHE A 36 11.87 -17.45 -15.79
C PHE A 36 11.34 -16.91 -17.12
N SER A 37 12.25 -16.51 -18.01
CA SER A 37 11.93 -16.00 -19.35
C SER A 37 11.88 -17.10 -20.40
N ALA A 38 12.09 -18.36 -20.03
CA ALA A 38 12.06 -19.48 -20.95
C ALA A 38 10.68 -19.58 -21.64
N PRO A 39 10.62 -19.94 -22.94
CA PRO A 39 9.35 -20.00 -23.68
C PRO A 39 8.31 -20.97 -23.09
N ASP A 40 8.77 -21.99 -22.36
CA ASP A 40 7.96 -23.00 -21.67
C ASP A 40 7.65 -22.63 -20.21
N ALA A 41 8.12 -21.49 -19.71
CA ALA A 41 7.75 -20.94 -18.41
C ALA A 41 6.38 -20.27 -18.50
N LEU A 42 5.34 -20.97 -18.06
CA LEU A 42 3.95 -20.54 -18.10
C LEU A 42 3.59 -19.74 -16.86
N ARG A 43 2.60 -18.86 -16.97
CA ARG A 43 2.06 -18.12 -15.82
C ARG A 43 1.62 -19.07 -14.70
N LEU A 44 1.92 -18.69 -13.46
CA LEU A 44 1.40 -19.40 -12.29
C LEU A 44 -0.12 -19.16 -12.16
N PRO A 45 -0.96 -20.22 -12.09
CA PRO A 45 -2.39 -20.03 -11.88
C PRO A 45 -2.71 -19.46 -10.48
N GLY A 46 -3.74 -18.61 -10.36
CA GLY A 46 -4.20 -18.05 -9.09
C GLY A 46 -4.46 -19.10 -7.99
N PRO A 47 -5.20 -20.20 -8.27
CA PRO A 47 -5.39 -21.28 -7.31
C PRO A 47 -4.08 -21.95 -6.84
N ALA A 48 -3.05 -21.96 -7.69
CA ALA A 48 -1.74 -22.48 -7.30
C ALA A 48 -1.05 -21.51 -6.33
N ALA A 49 -0.99 -20.22 -6.65
CA ALA A 49 -0.45 -19.21 -5.76
C ALA A 49 -1.17 -19.17 -4.40
N ALA A 50 -2.50 -19.34 -4.40
CA ALA A 50 -3.30 -19.43 -3.17
C ALA A 50 -2.89 -20.60 -2.26
N ARG A 51 -2.51 -21.77 -2.82
CA ARG A 51 -2.04 -22.92 -2.00
C ARG A 51 -0.70 -22.64 -1.31
N MET A 52 0.06 -21.65 -1.78
CA MET A 52 1.32 -21.23 -1.17
C MET A 52 1.11 -20.31 0.04
N GLU A 53 -0.06 -19.71 0.24
CA GLU A 53 -0.26 -18.81 1.39
C GLU A 53 -0.03 -19.51 2.72
N GLY A 54 0.73 -18.89 3.62
CA GLY A 54 1.05 -19.52 4.89
C GLY A 54 2.02 -18.72 5.73
N VAL A 55 2.26 -19.24 6.93
CA VAL A 55 3.36 -18.82 7.77
C VAL A 55 4.54 -19.76 7.51
N TYR A 56 5.73 -19.18 7.40
CA TYR A 56 6.96 -19.85 7.03
C TYR A 56 8.05 -19.56 8.05
N ALA A 57 8.89 -20.55 8.33
CA ALA A 57 10.17 -20.36 8.99
C ALA A 57 11.23 -20.05 7.92
N CYS A 58 12.00 -18.99 8.13
CA CYS A 58 13.16 -18.65 7.32
C CYS A 58 14.37 -19.42 7.86
N THR A 59 14.77 -20.47 7.15
CA THR A 59 15.86 -21.38 7.56
C THR A 59 17.18 -21.11 6.84
N GLY A 60 17.21 -20.13 5.94
CA GLY A 60 18.42 -19.62 5.28
C GLY A 60 18.18 -18.18 4.83
N GLY A 61 19.13 -17.27 5.08
CA GLY A 61 18.94 -15.82 4.88
C GLY A 61 18.37 -15.08 6.10
N ALA A 62 18.25 -15.75 7.25
CA ALA A 62 17.65 -15.19 8.47
C ALA A 62 18.43 -13.98 9.03
N GLU A 63 19.70 -13.85 8.71
CA GLU A 63 20.51 -12.68 9.01
C GLU A 63 19.95 -11.39 8.37
N ASN A 64 19.29 -11.50 7.21
CA ASN A 64 18.69 -10.37 6.51
C ASN A 64 17.17 -10.27 6.73
N PHE A 65 16.47 -11.40 6.81
CA PHE A 65 15.01 -11.46 6.82
C PHE A 65 14.37 -11.82 8.18
N GLY A 66 15.17 -12.25 9.15
CA GLY A 66 14.66 -12.79 10.42
C GLY A 66 14.22 -14.24 10.30
N SER A 67 13.64 -14.80 11.36
CA SER A 67 13.34 -16.22 11.50
C SER A 67 11.96 -16.62 10.96
N GLY A 68 11.03 -15.67 10.83
CA GLY A 68 9.68 -15.89 10.33
C GLY A 68 9.35 -15.07 9.09
N ALA A 69 8.44 -15.60 8.27
CA ALA A 69 7.81 -14.87 7.18
C ALA A 69 6.34 -15.27 6.99
N VAL A 70 5.55 -14.38 6.40
CA VAL A 70 4.18 -14.64 5.95
C VAL A 70 4.16 -14.53 4.44
N LEU A 71 3.72 -15.58 3.75
CA LEU A 71 3.50 -15.54 2.31
C LEU A 71 2.03 -15.26 2.02
N LYS A 72 1.78 -14.25 1.18
CA LYS A 72 0.48 -13.99 0.56
C LYS A 72 0.59 -13.93 -0.95
N TRP A 73 -0.50 -14.23 -1.64
CA TRP A 73 -0.59 -13.98 -3.08
C TRP A 73 -1.51 -12.79 -3.38
N SER A 74 -1.28 -12.18 -4.54
CA SER A 74 -2.12 -11.12 -5.09
C SER A 74 -2.04 -11.16 -6.62
N TYR A 75 -2.75 -10.25 -7.28
CA TYR A 75 -2.67 -10.10 -8.72
C TYR A 75 -2.77 -8.64 -9.15
N ASP A 76 -2.29 -8.37 -10.35
CA ASP A 76 -2.53 -7.13 -11.10
C ASP A 76 -3.19 -7.51 -12.43
N ALA A 77 -4.45 -7.12 -12.60
CA ALA A 77 -5.19 -7.36 -13.83
C ALA A 77 -5.02 -6.15 -14.76
N SER A 78 -4.43 -6.35 -15.93
CA SER A 78 -4.28 -5.35 -16.97
C SER A 78 -4.99 -5.82 -18.24
N ALA A 79 -6.22 -5.34 -18.45
CA ALA A 79 -7.08 -5.77 -19.55
C ALA A 79 -7.28 -7.29 -19.62
N THR A 80 -6.66 -7.98 -20.57
CA THR A 80 -6.71 -9.44 -20.74
C THR A 80 -5.56 -10.16 -20.04
N ASP A 81 -4.58 -9.41 -19.53
CA ASP A 81 -3.45 -9.93 -18.78
C ASP A 81 -3.74 -9.89 -17.27
N THR A 82 -3.27 -10.88 -16.53
CA THR A 82 -3.34 -10.92 -15.08
C THR A 82 -2.04 -11.48 -14.57
N THR A 83 -1.20 -10.63 -14.02
CA THR A 83 0.09 -11.04 -13.44
C THR A 83 -0.14 -11.47 -12.00
N ILE A 84 0.36 -12.66 -11.65
CA ILE A 84 0.29 -13.18 -10.29
C ILE A 84 1.56 -12.81 -9.54
N TYR A 85 1.37 -12.29 -8.35
CA TYR A 85 2.45 -11.97 -7.42
C TYR A 85 2.32 -12.82 -6.17
N VAL A 86 3.47 -13.24 -5.66
CA VAL A 86 3.60 -13.75 -4.29
C VAL A 86 4.51 -12.80 -3.51
N SER A 87 4.06 -12.45 -2.32
CA SER A 87 4.76 -11.56 -1.41
C SER A 87 5.13 -12.30 -0.14
N LEU A 88 6.36 -12.14 0.33
CA LEU A 88 6.76 -12.54 1.68
C LEU A 88 6.94 -11.30 2.55
N PHE A 89 6.29 -11.27 3.70
CA PHE A 89 6.48 -10.25 4.74
C PHE A 89 7.31 -10.88 5.84
N CYS A 90 8.49 -10.34 6.10
CA CYS A 90 9.50 -10.98 6.93
C CYS A 90 9.62 -10.28 8.29
N GLU A 91 10.05 -11.03 9.31
CA GLU A 91 10.15 -10.58 10.70
C GLU A 91 11.08 -9.38 10.88
N LYS A 92 12.25 -9.41 10.23
CA LYS A 92 13.33 -8.47 10.52
C LYS A 92 13.22 -7.20 9.68
N ASP A 93 13.37 -6.05 10.35
CA ASP A 93 13.45 -4.71 9.75
C ASP A 93 12.32 -4.37 8.78
N VAL A 94 11.13 -4.97 8.99
CA VAL A 94 9.98 -4.86 8.07
C VAL A 94 10.41 -5.13 6.62
N SER A 95 11.22 -6.18 6.44
CA SER A 95 11.66 -6.60 5.12
C SER A 95 10.55 -7.34 4.40
N TRP A 96 10.48 -7.16 3.08
CA TRP A 96 9.50 -7.79 2.24
C TRP A 96 10.11 -8.21 0.92
N ILE A 97 9.54 -9.25 0.33
CA ILE A 97 9.90 -9.80 -0.97
C ILE A 97 8.66 -9.78 -1.83
N VAL A 98 8.76 -9.33 -3.07
CA VAL A 98 7.68 -9.44 -4.06
C VAL A 98 8.25 -10.14 -5.29
N CYS A 99 7.60 -11.24 -5.69
CA CYS A 99 7.97 -12.01 -6.85
C CYS A 99 6.79 -12.19 -7.79
N GLU A 100 7.04 -12.10 -9.10
CA GLU A 100 6.15 -12.67 -10.10
C GLU A 100 6.27 -14.20 -10.07
N GLY A 101 5.14 -14.89 -10.21
CA GLY A 101 5.08 -16.35 -10.25
C GLY A 101 4.91 -16.93 -11.65
N LYS A 102 5.77 -17.88 -12.01
CA LYS A 102 5.61 -18.78 -13.16
C LYS A 102 5.73 -20.24 -12.74
N ARG A 103 5.39 -21.15 -13.65
CA ARG A 103 5.62 -22.58 -13.53
C ARG A 103 6.34 -23.10 -14.76
N ARG A 104 7.17 -24.11 -14.56
CA ARG A 104 7.76 -24.93 -15.61
C ARG A 104 7.68 -26.38 -15.13
N ASP A 105 6.93 -27.20 -15.85
CA ASP A 105 6.52 -28.54 -15.40
C ASP A 105 5.87 -28.51 -14.00
N SER A 106 6.49 -29.22 -13.05
CA SER A 106 6.08 -29.29 -11.64
C SER A 106 6.89 -28.36 -10.72
N THR A 107 7.67 -27.45 -11.30
CA THR A 107 8.47 -26.46 -10.57
C THR A 107 7.83 -25.09 -10.65
N ILE A 108 7.64 -24.45 -9.50
CA ILE A 108 7.28 -23.04 -9.42
C ILE A 108 8.55 -22.21 -9.47
N LEU A 109 8.53 -21.15 -10.28
CA LEU A 109 9.60 -20.16 -10.41
C LEU A 109 9.06 -18.84 -9.85
N LEU A 110 9.77 -18.26 -8.89
CA LEU A 110 9.44 -16.97 -8.29
C LEU A 110 10.60 -16.02 -8.53
N ASN A 111 10.31 -14.88 -9.13
CA ASN A 111 11.34 -13.96 -9.58
C ASN A 111 10.98 -12.52 -9.20
N GLY A 112 11.90 -11.82 -8.56
CA GLY A 112 11.61 -10.48 -8.09
C GLY A 112 12.74 -9.87 -7.30
N PHE A 113 12.37 -9.13 -6.26
CA PHE A 113 13.30 -8.40 -5.43
C PHE A 113 12.80 -8.35 -3.98
N TRP A 114 13.71 -8.02 -3.08
CA TRP A 114 13.45 -7.76 -1.68
C TRP A 114 13.77 -6.30 -1.34
N ARG A 115 13.11 -5.77 -0.32
CA ARG A 115 13.37 -4.44 0.25
C ARG A 115 13.15 -4.42 1.75
N LYS A 116 13.76 -3.44 2.43
CA LYS A 116 13.31 -2.97 3.75
C LYS A 116 12.35 -1.80 3.53
N MET A 117 11.27 -1.72 4.33
CA MET A 117 10.31 -0.60 4.18
C MET A 117 10.98 0.76 4.33
N ALA A 118 11.92 0.89 5.26
CA ALA A 118 12.69 2.12 5.44
C ALA A 118 14.10 1.99 4.85
N GLY A 119 14.57 3.07 4.24
CA GLY A 119 15.92 3.20 3.69
C GLY A 119 16.08 2.62 2.29
N THR A 120 17.34 2.46 1.88
CA THR A 120 17.72 2.12 0.48
C THR A 120 18.04 0.64 0.28
N ALA A 121 17.95 -0.19 1.32
CA ALA A 121 18.27 -1.61 1.23
C ALA A 121 17.27 -2.32 0.31
N THR A 122 17.80 -2.92 -0.75
CA THR A 122 17.05 -3.65 -1.77
C THR A 122 17.96 -4.66 -2.44
N GLY A 123 17.40 -5.66 -3.11
CA GLY A 123 18.16 -6.49 -4.03
C GLY A 123 17.36 -7.62 -4.66
N ARG A 124 17.99 -8.37 -5.54
CA ARG A 124 17.33 -9.38 -6.37
C ARG A 124 17.01 -10.64 -5.57
N VAL A 125 15.93 -11.33 -5.95
CA VAL A 125 15.53 -12.63 -5.40
C VAL A 125 15.12 -13.56 -6.53
N ARG A 126 15.60 -14.81 -6.49
CA ARG A 126 15.17 -15.91 -7.35
C ARG A 126 14.89 -17.11 -6.47
N LEU A 127 13.65 -17.58 -6.47
CA LEU A 127 13.23 -18.72 -5.65
C LEU A 127 12.52 -19.76 -6.52
N THR A 128 12.55 -20.99 -6.06
CA THR A 128 11.83 -22.10 -6.68
C THR A 128 11.10 -22.93 -5.63
N VAL A 129 10.04 -23.59 -6.08
CA VAL A 129 9.41 -24.71 -5.39
C VAL A 129 9.44 -25.88 -6.36
N THR A 130 10.44 -26.74 -6.22
CA THR A 130 10.58 -27.93 -7.05
C THR A 130 9.53 -28.98 -6.71
N ALA A 131 9.35 -30.00 -7.56
CA ALA A 131 8.38 -31.06 -7.29
C ALA A 131 8.59 -31.78 -5.93
N PRO A 132 9.82 -32.16 -5.52
CA PRO A 132 10.08 -32.73 -4.20
C PRO A 132 9.76 -31.79 -3.04
N ASN A 133 9.86 -30.48 -3.27
CA ASN A 133 9.61 -29.43 -2.29
C ASN A 133 8.14 -28.97 -2.23
N GLY A 134 7.23 -29.73 -2.83
CA GLY A 134 5.80 -29.44 -2.83
C GLY A 134 5.27 -28.70 -4.08
N GLY A 135 6.08 -28.55 -5.13
CA GLY A 135 5.65 -27.89 -6.37
C GLY A 135 4.47 -28.60 -7.05
N ALA A 136 4.43 -29.93 -7.00
CA ALA A 136 3.29 -30.72 -7.49
C ALA A 136 2.01 -30.45 -6.68
N PHE A 137 2.11 -30.35 -5.35
CA PHE A 137 0.99 -30.00 -4.47
C PHE A 137 0.45 -28.61 -4.78
N VAL A 138 1.34 -27.62 -4.94
CA VAL A 138 0.97 -26.24 -5.29
C VAL A 138 0.14 -26.22 -6.59
N LEU A 139 0.52 -27.03 -7.58
CA LEU A 139 -0.19 -27.15 -8.86
C LEU A 139 -1.46 -28.01 -8.81
N GLY A 140 -1.88 -28.49 -7.64
CA GLY A 140 -3.12 -29.25 -7.45
C GLY A 140 -2.94 -30.76 -7.38
N GLY A 141 -1.70 -31.25 -7.25
CA GLY A 141 -1.40 -32.64 -6.92
C GLY A 141 -1.73 -32.99 -5.46
N ALA A 142 -1.38 -34.22 -5.07
CA ALA A 142 -1.59 -34.72 -3.71
C ALA A 142 -0.86 -33.84 -2.67
N PRO A 143 -1.35 -33.80 -1.40
CA PRO A 143 -0.68 -33.10 -0.31
C PRO A 143 0.81 -33.46 -0.23
N ALA A 144 1.66 -32.44 -0.13
CA ALA A 144 3.09 -32.62 0.11
C ALA A 144 3.35 -32.63 1.63
N PRO A 145 4.31 -33.44 2.11
CA PRO A 145 4.68 -33.46 3.53
C PRO A 145 5.31 -32.15 3.98
N GLU A 146 5.96 -31.43 3.06
CA GLU A 146 6.55 -30.12 3.27
C GLU A 146 6.26 -29.23 2.06
N LEU A 147 6.11 -27.92 2.29
CA LEU A 147 6.18 -26.92 1.23
C LEU A 147 7.41 -26.04 1.49
N LEU A 148 8.42 -26.23 0.65
CA LEU A 148 9.72 -25.59 0.78
C LEU A 148 10.00 -24.66 -0.40
N ILE A 149 10.32 -23.41 -0.09
CA ILE A 149 10.74 -22.40 -1.04
C ILE A 149 12.24 -22.19 -0.86
N GLU A 150 13.02 -22.36 -1.92
CA GLU A 150 14.49 -22.24 -1.86
C GLU A 150 15.04 -21.45 -3.04
N GLY A 151 16.19 -20.82 -2.85
CA GLY A 151 16.87 -20.12 -3.92
C GLY A 151 17.91 -19.16 -3.38
N VAL A 152 18.02 -18.00 -4.00
CA VAL A 152 19.09 -17.04 -3.73
C VAL A 152 18.61 -15.60 -3.69
N TYR A 153 19.33 -14.78 -2.94
CA TYR A 153 19.17 -13.32 -2.91
C TYR A 153 20.52 -12.60 -3.04
N GLY A 154 20.48 -11.36 -3.54
CA GLY A 154 21.65 -10.49 -3.72
C GLY A 154 21.35 -9.06 -3.27
N ASP A 155 22.36 -8.19 -3.21
CA ASP A 155 22.21 -6.76 -2.89
C ASP A 155 22.19 -5.93 -4.17
N GLY A 156 21.28 -4.96 -4.26
CA GLY A 156 21.12 -4.10 -5.44
C GLY A 156 20.94 -4.90 -6.73
N GLU A 157 21.75 -4.60 -7.74
CA GLU A 157 21.76 -5.28 -9.05
C GLU A 157 22.66 -6.52 -9.11
N ALA A 158 23.40 -6.83 -8.04
CA ALA A 158 24.32 -7.96 -8.03
C ALA A 158 23.59 -9.27 -8.37
N VAL A 159 24.26 -10.15 -9.10
CA VAL A 159 23.74 -11.49 -9.39
C VAL A 159 23.52 -12.19 -8.03
N PRO A 160 22.29 -12.65 -7.72
CA PRO A 160 22.01 -13.23 -6.41
C PRO A 160 22.72 -14.58 -6.24
N ASP A 161 23.43 -14.74 -5.13
CA ASP A 161 24.24 -15.93 -4.81
C ASP A 161 24.11 -16.40 -3.34
N ARG A 162 23.58 -15.55 -2.44
CA ARG A 162 23.38 -15.90 -1.04
C ARG A 162 22.14 -16.78 -0.89
N PRO A 163 22.21 -17.89 -0.12
CA PRO A 163 21.09 -18.82 0.00
C PRO A 163 19.91 -18.19 0.75
N LEU A 164 18.70 -18.48 0.27
CA LEU A 164 17.43 -18.09 0.89
C LEU A 164 16.50 -19.29 0.95
N ARG A 165 15.94 -19.59 2.11
CA ARG A 165 15.11 -20.79 2.32
C ARG A 165 13.95 -20.51 3.28
N PHE A 166 12.73 -20.87 2.86
CA PHE A 166 11.52 -20.78 3.67
C PHE A 166 10.79 -22.13 3.71
N SER A 167 10.53 -22.66 4.91
CA SER A 167 9.74 -23.88 5.11
C SER A 167 8.39 -23.52 5.72
N ARG A 168 7.28 -23.98 5.11
CA ARG A 168 5.93 -23.66 5.59
C ARG A 168 5.68 -24.34 6.93
N THR A 169 5.33 -23.55 7.94
CA THR A 169 5.00 -24.06 9.28
C THR A 169 3.51 -24.29 9.45
N ARG A 170 2.66 -23.43 8.87
CA ARG A 170 1.19 -23.56 8.90
C ARG A 170 0.49 -22.79 7.79
N ALA A 171 -0.78 -23.11 7.57
CA ALA A 171 -1.67 -22.29 6.76
C ALA A 171 -2.03 -20.96 7.46
N LEU A 172 -2.51 -19.98 6.69
CA LEU A 172 -3.10 -18.77 7.26
C LEU A 172 -4.46 -19.11 7.86
N ALA A 173 -4.63 -18.88 9.16
CA ALA A 173 -5.87 -19.10 9.87
C ALA A 173 -6.03 -18.04 10.98
N PRO A 174 -6.18 -16.75 10.62
CA PRO A 174 -6.27 -15.69 11.62
C PRO A 174 -7.54 -15.87 12.48
N ALA A 175 -7.42 -15.66 13.79
CA ALA A 175 -8.50 -15.88 14.75
C ALA A 175 -9.70 -14.92 14.56
N ARG A 176 -9.47 -13.75 13.96
CA ARG A 176 -10.49 -12.75 13.64
C ARG A 176 -10.18 -12.10 12.30
N ALA A 177 -11.21 -11.65 11.59
CA ALA A 177 -11.01 -10.86 10.37
C ALA A 177 -10.45 -9.48 10.71
N LEU A 178 -9.53 -8.99 9.88
CA LEU A 178 -8.95 -7.65 9.97
C LEU A 178 -8.89 -7.02 8.58
N GLU A 179 -9.28 -5.75 8.47
CA GLU A 179 -8.99 -4.91 7.30
C GLU A 179 -7.59 -4.30 7.44
N VAL A 180 -6.65 -4.71 6.59
CA VAL A 180 -5.33 -4.07 6.51
C VAL A 180 -5.44 -2.98 5.46
N VAL A 181 -5.47 -1.72 5.88
CA VAL A 181 -5.61 -0.55 5.00
C VAL A 181 -4.25 0.08 4.80
N VAL A 182 -3.81 0.19 3.55
CA VAL A 182 -2.58 0.93 3.26
C VAL A 182 -2.86 2.42 3.10
N HIS A 183 -2.08 3.24 3.79
CA HIS A 183 -2.17 4.70 3.74
C HIS A 183 -1.67 5.23 2.39
N ARG A 184 -2.33 6.24 1.83
CA ARG A 184 -1.94 6.98 0.61
C ARG A 184 -1.65 6.09 -0.60
N GLY A 185 -2.37 4.99 -0.75
CA GLY A 185 -2.13 4.01 -1.84
C GLY A 185 -0.99 3.01 -1.61
N GLY A 186 -0.04 3.28 -0.71
CA GLY A 186 1.16 2.45 -0.55
C GLY A 186 2.01 2.75 0.69
N GLY A 187 2.10 4.02 1.09
CA GLY A 187 2.95 4.53 2.16
C GLY A 187 3.46 5.93 1.81
N GLN A 188 4.45 6.45 2.54
CA GLN A 188 4.95 7.79 2.28
C GLN A 188 6.01 7.78 1.17
N SER A 189 6.10 8.88 0.44
CA SER A 189 7.15 9.08 -0.59
C SER A 189 8.57 9.02 -0.01
N ALA A 190 8.71 9.30 1.29
CA ALA A 190 9.95 9.23 2.05
C ALA A 190 10.45 7.78 2.28
N ASP A 191 9.56 6.78 2.20
CA ASP A 191 9.88 5.35 2.31
C ASP A 191 10.50 4.78 1.01
N LEU A 192 10.64 5.63 -0.01
CA LEU A 192 11.28 5.32 -1.30
C LEU A 192 10.61 4.13 -2.00
N LEU A 193 9.28 4.03 -1.91
CA LEU A 193 8.49 2.96 -2.54
C LEU A 193 8.57 3.00 -4.08
N PRO A 194 8.17 1.91 -4.78
CA PRO A 194 8.28 1.80 -6.24
C PRO A 194 7.58 2.88 -7.07
N ALA A 195 6.64 3.60 -6.46
CA ALA A 195 5.85 4.66 -7.06
C ALA A 195 5.50 5.71 -5.98
N SER A 196 5.01 6.87 -6.41
CA SER A 196 4.69 7.99 -5.52
C SER A 196 3.43 7.69 -4.69
N GLU A 197 3.35 8.28 -3.49
CA GLU A 197 2.10 8.22 -2.72
C GLU A 197 0.95 8.83 -3.53
N ASN A 198 -0.27 8.29 -3.39
CA ASN A 198 -1.46 8.73 -4.11
C ASN A 198 -1.37 8.70 -5.65
N SER A 199 -0.50 7.87 -6.23
CA SER A 199 -0.37 7.72 -7.69
C SER A 199 -1.17 6.56 -8.27
N LEU A 200 -1.31 6.46 -9.60
CA LEU A 200 -1.92 5.26 -10.21
C LEU A 200 -1.00 4.04 -10.14
N GLU A 201 0.32 4.24 -10.22
CA GLU A 201 1.27 3.12 -10.25
C GLU A 201 1.41 2.46 -8.88
N ILE A 202 1.19 3.19 -7.77
CA ILE A 202 1.28 2.62 -6.43
C ILE A 202 0.05 1.75 -6.07
N LEU A 203 -1.13 2.03 -6.62
CA LEU A 203 -2.38 1.34 -6.24
C LEU A 203 -2.32 -0.20 -6.42
N PRO A 204 -1.78 -0.75 -7.53
CA PRO A 204 -1.58 -2.20 -7.65
C PRO A 204 -0.58 -2.80 -6.63
N TRP A 205 0.28 -1.99 -6.01
CA TRP A 205 1.20 -2.47 -4.97
C TRP A 205 0.53 -2.67 -3.61
N ALA A 206 -0.60 -2.02 -3.33
CA ALA A 206 -1.30 -2.14 -2.05
C ALA A 206 -1.48 -3.61 -1.61
N ALA A 207 -2.02 -4.45 -2.50
CA ALA A 207 -2.20 -5.88 -2.22
C ALA A 207 -0.87 -6.66 -2.12
N ARG A 208 0.16 -6.22 -2.88
CA ARG A 208 1.50 -6.80 -2.81
C ARG A 208 2.18 -6.49 -1.48
N PHE A 209 1.78 -5.42 -0.80
CA PHE A 209 2.19 -5.09 0.57
C PHE A 209 1.32 -5.76 1.65
N GLY A 210 0.41 -6.64 1.27
CA GLY A 210 -0.44 -7.38 2.21
C GLY A 210 -1.72 -6.66 2.62
N ALA A 211 -2.00 -5.49 2.03
CA ALA A 211 -3.21 -4.74 2.30
C ALA A 211 -4.44 -5.38 1.64
N THR A 212 -5.57 -5.31 2.33
CA THR A 212 -6.89 -5.69 1.79
C THR A 212 -7.72 -4.48 1.41
N GLY A 213 -7.39 -3.31 1.95
CA GLY A 213 -7.97 -2.02 1.61
C GLY A 213 -6.91 -0.95 1.35
N VAL A 214 -7.37 0.20 0.86
CA VAL A 214 -6.52 1.36 0.58
C VAL A 214 -7.20 2.63 1.06
N GLU A 215 -6.42 3.54 1.61
CA GLU A 215 -6.81 4.93 1.81
C GLU A 215 -6.13 5.80 0.74
N ILE A 216 -6.87 6.80 0.24
CA ILE A 216 -6.39 7.79 -0.72
C ILE A 216 -6.93 9.19 -0.38
N ASP A 217 -6.07 10.19 -0.53
CA ASP A 217 -6.35 11.58 -0.18
C ASP A 217 -7.00 12.33 -1.35
N VAL A 218 -8.24 12.78 -1.18
CA VAL A 218 -8.98 13.48 -2.22
C VAL A 218 -8.91 14.99 -2.03
N ARG A 219 -8.44 15.69 -3.07
CA ARG A 219 -8.48 17.15 -3.18
C ARG A 219 -9.29 17.59 -4.40
N ARG A 220 -9.62 18.87 -4.44
CA ARG A 220 -10.39 19.50 -5.52
C ARG A 220 -9.58 20.63 -6.15
N THR A 221 -9.48 20.63 -7.47
CA THR A 221 -8.82 21.70 -8.24
C THR A 221 -9.70 22.96 -8.35
N SER A 222 -9.14 24.07 -8.85
CA SER A 222 -9.87 25.33 -9.00
C SER A 222 -11.06 25.24 -9.96
N ASP A 223 -10.95 24.38 -10.97
CA ASP A 223 -11.99 24.04 -11.95
C ASP A 223 -12.88 22.86 -11.52
N GLY A 224 -12.68 22.36 -10.29
CA GLY A 224 -13.58 21.44 -9.61
C GLY A 224 -13.30 19.96 -9.78
N VAL A 225 -12.24 19.58 -10.48
CA VAL A 225 -11.86 18.17 -10.68
C VAL A 225 -11.32 17.58 -9.38
N LEU A 226 -11.81 16.39 -9.02
CA LEU A 226 -11.28 15.63 -7.89
C LEU A 226 -9.99 14.90 -8.27
N VAL A 227 -8.92 15.13 -7.51
CA VAL A 227 -7.57 14.61 -7.72
C VAL A 227 -7.02 13.97 -6.45
N LEU A 228 -6.02 13.09 -6.59
CA LEU A 228 -5.36 12.51 -5.42
C LEU A 228 -4.08 13.25 -5.04
N TYR A 229 -4.05 13.81 -3.83
CA TYR A 229 -2.86 14.50 -3.31
C TYR A 229 -3.02 14.79 -1.80
N HIS A 230 -2.06 14.36 -0.98
CA HIS A 230 -2.17 14.48 0.49
C HIS A 230 -2.02 15.93 0.99
N ASP A 231 -0.91 16.60 0.65
CA ASP A 231 -0.56 17.90 1.26
C ASP A 231 -1.43 19.03 0.72
N ALA A 232 -1.72 20.05 1.54
CA ALA A 232 -2.52 21.21 1.11
C ALA A 232 -1.87 21.95 -0.07
N THR A 233 -0.53 21.97 -0.12
CA THR A 233 0.24 22.73 -1.09
C THR A 233 1.15 21.85 -1.92
N LEU A 234 1.38 22.25 -3.18
CA LEU A 234 2.45 21.71 -4.00
C LEU A 234 3.79 21.95 -3.30
N ASN A 235 4.56 20.88 -3.14
CA ASN A 235 5.84 20.95 -2.45
C ASN A 235 6.82 19.87 -2.95
N GLU A 236 8.11 20.14 -2.79
CA GLU A 236 9.19 19.30 -3.33
C GLU A 236 9.28 17.91 -2.65
N ARG A 237 8.56 17.65 -1.54
CA ARG A 237 8.47 16.29 -0.97
C ARG A 237 7.78 15.33 -1.95
N LEU A 238 6.80 15.84 -2.69
CA LEU A 238 5.90 15.05 -3.54
C LEU A 238 6.06 15.30 -5.02
N ILE A 239 6.55 16.47 -5.43
CA ILE A 239 6.71 16.81 -6.85
C ILE A 239 8.16 17.04 -7.25
N GLN A 240 8.48 16.74 -8.51
CA GLN A 240 9.70 17.19 -9.15
C GLN A 240 9.71 18.71 -9.21
N LYS A 241 10.87 19.30 -8.96
CA LYS A 241 11.04 20.76 -8.93
C LYS A 241 10.64 21.38 -10.26
N ASN A 242 9.60 22.20 -10.25
CA ASN A 242 9.06 22.89 -11.42
C ASN A 242 8.75 24.38 -11.18
N GLY A 243 8.98 24.88 -9.97
CA GLY A 243 8.73 26.27 -9.57
C GLY A 243 7.29 26.60 -9.15
N LEU A 244 6.35 25.66 -9.25
CA LEU A 244 5.00 25.83 -8.74
C LEU A 244 4.95 25.55 -7.24
N VAL A 245 4.24 26.41 -6.49
CA VAL A 245 4.08 26.33 -5.03
C VAL A 245 2.71 26.85 -4.62
N GLY A 246 2.20 26.38 -3.50
CA GLY A 246 0.93 26.86 -2.94
C GLY A 246 -0.22 25.86 -3.09
N PRO A 247 -1.43 26.24 -2.65
CA PRO A 247 -2.55 25.32 -2.51
C PRO A 247 -2.95 24.61 -3.80
N ILE A 248 -3.33 23.33 -3.71
CA ILE A 248 -3.80 22.54 -4.85
C ILE A 248 -5.04 23.18 -5.48
N GLU A 249 -5.95 23.72 -4.66
CA GLU A 249 -7.17 24.37 -5.10
C GLU A 249 -6.96 25.67 -5.90
N ASN A 250 -5.73 26.19 -5.99
CA ASN A 250 -5.42 27.36 -6.83
C ASN A 250 -5.18 27.01 -8.30
N TYR A 251 -5.00 25.73 -8.62
CA TYR A 251 -4.65 25.28 -9.97
C TYR A 251 -5.79 24.52 -10.63
N SER A 252 -5.95 24.70 -11.94
CA SER A 252 -6.85 23.85 -12.72
C SER A 252 -6.25 22.47 -12.94
N PHE A 253 -7.08 21.47 -13.21
CA PHE A 253 -6.57 20.14 -13.53
C PHE A 253 -5.62 20.17 -14.73
N ALA A 254 -5.94 20.95 -15.77
CA ALA A 254 -5.09 21.08 -16.96
C ALA A 254 -3.69 21.62 -16.62
N GLN A 255 -3.59 22.59 -15.70
CA GLN A 255 -2.30 23.11 -15.23
C GLN A 255 -1.51 22.04 -14.48
N LEU A 256 -2.12 21.38 -13.49
CA LEU A 256 -1.47 20.33 -12.70
C LEU A 256 -1.01 19.17 -13.61
N ASN A 257 -1.89 18.68 -14.46
CA ASN A 257 -1.62 17.57 -15.37
C ASN A 257 -0.48 17.90 -16.37
N THR A 258 -0.36 19.15 -16.80
CA THR A 258 0.67 19.57 -17.76
C THR A 258 2.01 19.81 -17.08
N LEU A 259 2.02 20.56 -15.98
CA LEU A 259 3.22 21.17 -15.40
C LEU A 259 3.79 20.40 -14.20
N VAL A 260 2.99 19.58 -13.54
CA VAL A 260 3.39 18.88 -12.31
C VAL A 260 3.71 17.41 -12.59
N ARG A 261 4.82 16.95 -12.04
CA ARG A 261 5.24 15.54 -12.05
C ARG A 261 5.56 15.14 -10.63
N LEU A 262 5.07 13.98 -10.20
CA LEU A 262 5.38 13.41 -8.89
C LEU A 262 6.83 12.95 -8.85
N VAL A 263 7.39 12.85 -7.64
CA VAL A 263 8.81 12.56 -7.42
C VAL A 263 9.26 11.21 -7.97
N ARG A 264 8.43 10.16 -7.94
CA ARG A 264 8.76 8.85 -8.53
C ARG A 264 8.25 8.78 -9.96
N ASN A 265 9.08 8.20 -10.82
CA ASN A 265 8.80 7.89 -12.24
C ASN A 265 8.25 9.06 -13.10
N GLY A 266 8.25 10.30 -12.60
CA GLY A 266 7.62 11.42 -13.28
C GLY A 266 6.11 11.21 -13.46
N GLU A 267 5.45 10.59 -12.50
CA GLU A 267 4.01 10.31 -12.59
C GLU A 267 3.19 11.61 -12.60
N ARG A 268 1.95 11.55 -13.08
CA ARG A 268 1.00 12.67 -13.00
C ARG A 268 0.17 12.57 -11.72
N ILE A 269 -0.26 13.71 -11.18
CA ILE A 269 -1.31 13.75 -10.16
C ILE A 269 -2.58 13.14 -10.78
N PRO A 270 -3.11 12.03 -10.27
CA PRO A 270 -4.25 11.36 -10.90
C PRO A 270 -5.57 12.01 -10.49
N THR A 271 -6.60 11.84 -11.35
CA THR A 271 -7.98 12.10 -10.93
C THR A 271 -8.49 10.97 -10.04
N LEU A 272 -9.43 11.27 -9.14
CA LEU A 272 -10.08 10.25 -8.32
C LEU A 272 -10.74 9.17 -9.19
N ARG A 273 -11.37 9.57 -10.30
CA ARG A 273 -11.96 8.62 -11.27
C ARG A 273 -10.93 7.61 -11.80
N ALA A 274 -9.75 8.07 -12.22
CA ALA A 274 -8.71 7.18 -12.72
C ALA A 274 -8.17 6.24 -11.63
N ALA A 275 -8.09 6.71 -10.39
CA ALA A 275 -7.69 5.89 -9.25
C ALA A 275 -8.74 4.82 -8.91
N LEU A 276 -10.02 5.17 -8.84
CA LEU A 276 -11.10 4.22 -8.60
C LEU A 276 -11.21 3.20 -9.73
N GLU A 277 -11.02 3.62 -10.99
CA GLU A 277 -10.90 2.71 -12.13
C GLU A 277 -9.78 1.69 -11.94
N THR A 278 -8.59 2.16 -11.57
CA THR A 278 -7.43 1.32 -11.30
C THR A 278 -7.72 0.34 -10.16
N ILE A 279 -8.30 0.81 -9.06
CA ILE A 279 -8.66 -0.04 -7.92
C ILE A 279 -9.67 -1.09 -8.34
N VAL A 280 -10.75 -0.73 -9.05
CA VAL A 280 -11.81 -1.67 -9.43
C VAL A 280 -11.29 -2.74 -10.38
N THR A 281 -10.54 -2.34 -11.41
CA THR A 281 -10.20 -3.23 -12.53
C THR A 281 -8.88 -3.96 -12.36
N ARG A 282 -7.91 -3.40 -11.61
CA ARG A 282 -6.54 -3.94 -11.57
C ARG A 282 -6.17 -4.65 -10.29
N THR A 283 -6.86 -4.42 -9.18
CA THR A 283 -6.42 -4.91 -7.86
C THR A 283 -7.40 -5.94 -7.26
N PRO A 284 -6.97 -6.75 -6.28
CA PRO A 284 -7.87 -7.58 -5.49
C PRO A 284 -8.48 -6.86 -4.27
N LEU A 285 -8.25 -5.54 -4.13
CA LEU A 285 -8.66 -4.81 -2.93
C LEU A 285 -10.19 -4.85 -2.76
N ARG A 286 -10.63 -4.90 -1.50
CA ARG A 286 -12.05 -5.00 -1.12
C ARG A 286 -12.58 -3.77 -0.38
N PHE A 287 -11.71 -2.82 -0.06
CA PHE A 287 -12.05 -1.63 0.70
C PHE A 287 -11.30 -0.39 0.21
N VAL A 288 -11.99 0.75 0.14
CA VAL A 288 -11.42 2.06 -0.17
C VAL A 288 -11.93 3.09 0.83
N TRP A 289 -11.00 3.81 1.45
CA TRP A 289 -11.27 5.00 2.26
C TRP A 289 -10.86 6.24 1.46
N LEU A 290 -11.83 7.10 1.17
CA LEU A 290 -11.60 8.40 0.52
C LEU A 290 -11.41 9.48 1.59
N ASP A 291 -10.17 9.82 1.94
CA ASP A 291 -9.88 10.86 2.93
C ASP A 291 -10.15 12.25 2.31
N THR A 292 -11.13 12.97 2.84
CA THR A 292 -11.63 14.22 2.23
C THR A 292 -10.78 15.40 2.68
N LYS A 293 -9.96 15.98 1.78
CA LYS A 293 -9.02 17.07 2.07
C LYS A 293 -9.43 18.44 1.49
N PHE A 294 -10.70 18.65 1.17
CA PHE A 294 -11.18 19.88 0.53
C PHE A 294 -12.44 20.44 1.20
N ASP A 295 -12.63 21.75 1.04
CA ASP A 295 -13.77 22.50 1.58
C ASP A 295 -14.75 22.90 0.45
N ALA A 296 -15.55 21.94 -0.01
CA ALA A 296 -16.58 22.12 -1.04
C ALA A 296 -17.69 21.07 -0.89
N PRO A 297 -18.87 21.24 -1.53
CA PRO A 297 -19.93 20.24 -1.52
C PRO A 297 -19.44 18.85 -1.96
N LEU A 298 -19.97 17.81 -1.33
CA LEU A 298 -19.51 16.42 -1.51
C LEU A 298 -20.26 15.67 -2.63
N ASP A 299 -21.15 16.33 -3.36
CA ASP A 299 -22.03 15.73 -4.38
C ASP A 299 -21.25 14.95 -5.44
N GLU A 300 -20.16 15.52 -5.96
CA GLU A 300 -19.32 14.88 -6.97
C GLU A 300 -18.54 13.67 -6.40
N LEU A 301 -18.01 13.80 -5.18
CA LEU A 301 -17.32 12.71 -4.48
C LEU A 301 -18.29 11.54 -4.23
N ARG A 302 -19.51 11.86 -3.78
CA ARG A 302 -20.60 10.91 -3.57
C ARG A 302 -21.04 10.23 -4.87
N ALA A 303 -21.15 10.98 -5.96
CA ALA A 303 -21.51 10.43 -7.28
C ALA A 303 -20.46 9.42 -7.77
N LEU A 304 -19.17 9.76 -7.68
CA LEU A 304 -18.08 8.84 -8.02
C LEU A 304 -18.07 7.60 -7.12
N GLN A 305 -18.25 7.77 -5.82
CA GLN A 305 -18.38 6.65 -4.89
C GLN A 305 -19.50 5.69 -5.32
N ALA A 306 -20.71 6.21 -5.59
CA ALA A 306 -21.85 5.40 -6.01
C ALA A 306 -21.58 4.65 -7.32
N GLU A 307 -21.05 5.37 -8.32
CA GLU A 307 -20.74 4.83 -9.64
C GLU A 307 -19.76 3.66 -9.55
N PHE A 308 -18.65 3.83 -8.83
CA PHE A 308 -17.62 2.80 -8.74
C PHE A 308 -18.00 1.63 -7.83
N MET A 309 -18.85 1.84 -6.83
CA MET A 309 -19.46 0.72 -6.08
C MET A 309 -20.40 -0.11 -6.97
N GLN A 310 -21.24 0.54 -7.79
CA GLN A 310 -22.10 -0.16 -8.76
C GLN A 310 -21.28 -0.92 -9.79
N ARG A 311 -20.20 -0.30 -10.29
CA ARG A 311 -19.30 -0.94 -11.25
C ARG A 311 -18.58 -2.14 -10.67
N ALA A 312 -18.09 -2.06 -9.44
CA ALA A 312 -17.47 -3.20 -8.76
C ALA A 312 -18.49 -4.35 -8.57
N ALA A 313 -19.72 -4.03 -8.17
CA ALA A 313 -20.79 -5.02 -8.04
C ALA A 313 -21.13 -5.70 -9.38
N ALA A 314 -21.17 -4.94 -10.49
CA ALA A 314 -21.37 -5.49 -11.84
C ALA A 314 -20.26 -6.46 -12.28
N LEU A 315 -19.05 -6.29 -11.74
CA LEU A 315 -17.92 -7.20 -11.95
C LEU A 315 -17.88 -8.36 -10.94
N GLY A 316 -18.86 -8.47 -10.04
CA GLY A 316 -18.86 -9.45 -8.95
C GLY A 316 -17.76 -9.22 -7.91
N LYS A 317 -17.16 -8.02 -7.89
CA LYS A 317 -16.08 -7.67 -6.98
C LYS A 317 -16.66 -7.14 -5.67
N PRO A 318 -16.35 -7.77 -4.51
CA PRO A 318 -16.77 -7.25 -3.22
C PRO A 318 -15.90 -6.02 -2.87
N LEU A 319 -16.32 -4.84 -3.31
CA LEU A 319 -15.64 -3.58 -3.02
C LEU A 319 -16.57 -2.63 -2.26
N GLU A 320 -16.13 -2.20 -1.09
CA GLU A 320 -16.75 -1.11 -0.35
C GLU A 320 -15.90 0.16 -0.49
N ILE A 321 -16.55 1.29 -0.76
CA ILE A 321 -15.92 2.60 -0.83
C ILE A 321 -16.61 3.48 0.21
N VAL A 322 -15.88 4.07 1.14
CA VAL A 322 -16.42 4.98 2.17
C VAL A 322 -15.88 6.39 1.98
N ILE A 323 -16.72 7.39 2.20
CA ILE A 323 -16.28 8.79 2.34
C ILE A 323 -15.74 8.97 3.76
N GLY A 324 -14.47 9.36 3.88
CA GLY A 324 -13.82 9.71 5.12
C GLY A 324 -14.20 11.12 5.55
N ILE A 325 -14.54 11.27 6.83
CA ILE A 325 -14.96 12.50 7.49
C ILE A 325 -13.91 12.83 8.56
N PRO A 326 -12.84 13.57 8.19
CA PRO A 326 -11.71 13.85 9.09
C PRO A 326 -11.96 15.00 10.06
N ASP A 327 -12.87 15.91 9.72
CA ASP A 327 -13.11 17.15 10.46
C ASP A 327 -14.58 17.59 10.48
N GLU A 328 -14.89 18.54 11.35
CA GLU A 328 -16.23 19.11 11.55
C GLU A 328 -16.80 19.79 10.31
N GLY A 329 -15.94 20.40 9.48
CA GLY A 329 -16.35 21.00 8.22
C GLY A 329 -16.85 19.95 7.24
N VAL A 330 -16.10 18.85 7.10
CA VAL A 330 -16.51 17.70 6.29
C VAL A 330 -17.76 17.05 6.86
N LEU A 331 -17.88 16.95 8.18
CA LEU A 331 -19.09 16.41 8.83
C LEU A 331 -20.34 17.25 8.51
N GLY A 332 -20.24 18.58 8.61
CA GLY A 332 -21.32 19.50 8.25
C GLY A 332 -21.74 19.37 6.78
N ARG A 333 -20.77 19.29 5.87
CA ARG A 333 -21.02 19.09 4.43
C ARG A 333 -21.57 17.70 4.11
N PHE A 334 -21.16 16.67 4.85
CA PHE A 334 -21.71 15.32 4.72
C PHE A 334 -23.18 15.29 5.14
N ARG A 335 -23.54 15.95 6.25
CA ARG A 335 -24.95 16.08 6.70
C ARG A 335 -25.84 16.79 5.66
N ALA A 336 -25.26 17.67 4.84
CA ALA A 336 -25.97 18.37 3.77
C ALA A 336 -26.24 17.49 2.53
N LEU A 337 -25.61 16.32 2.39
CA LEU A 337 -25.91 15.41 1.29
C LEU A 337 -27.36 14.88 1.39
N PRO A 338 -28.05 14.72 0.25
CA PRO A 338 -29.32 14.01 0.22
C PRO A 338 -29.16 12.58 0.74
N ASP A 339 -30.05 12.18 1.65
CA ASP A 339 -30.05 10.84 2.24
C ASP A 339 -28.70 10.41 2.85
N HIS A 340 -27.98 11.36 3.46
CA HIS A 340 -26.62 11.13 3.99
C HIS A 340 -26.50 9.90 4.90
N ARG A 341 -27.56 9.55 5.64
CA ARG A 341 -27.58 8.40 6.55
C ARG A 341 -27.46 7.04 5.85
N ASN A 342 -27.70 6.98 4.54
CA ASN A 342 -27.53 5.77 3.72
C ASN A 342 -26.24 5.80 2.88
N VAL A 343 -25.47 6.89 2.95
CA VAL A 343 -24.19 7.02 2.26
C VAL A 343 -23.11 6.28 3.06
N PRO A 344 -22.37 5.31 2.46
CA PRO A 344 -21.27 4.65 3.15
C PRO A 344 -20.18 5.65 3.55
N SER A 345 -19.91 5.75 4.85
CA SER A 345 -18.93 6.70 5.39
C SER A 345 -18.16 6.13 6.57
N LEU A 346 -17.06 6.83 6.87
CA LEU A 346 -16.15 6.61 7.98
C LEU A 346 -15.92 7.95 8.68
N VAL A 347 -15.94 7.98 10.01
CA VAL A 347 -15.71 9.19 10.81
C VAL A 347 -14.47 9.04 11.67
N GLU A 348 -13.58 10.03 11.63
CA GLU A 348 -12.31 10.04 12.38
C GLU A 348 -12.37 10.81 13.71
N LEU A 349 -13.47 11.54 13.90
CA LEU A 349 -13.79 12.32 15.10
C LEU A 349 -14.24 11.38 16.24
N GLU A 350 -15.31 11.75 16.94
CA GLU A 350 -15.83 10.99 18.07
C GLU A 350 -16.79 9.88 17.61
N ALA A 351 -16.95 8.86 18.44
CA ALA A 351 -17.88 7.76 18.16
C ALA A 351 -19.34 8.26 17.98
N GLY A 352 -19.72 9.30 18.73
CA GLY A 352 -21.04 9.93 18.62
C GLY A 352 -21.28 10.59 17.25
N ASP A 353 -20.25 11.11 16.60
CA ASP A 353 -20.37 11.68 15.26
C ASP A 353 -20.64 10.59 14.22
N ALA A 354 -19.97 9.44 14.35
CA ALA A 354 -20.24 8.25 13.54
C ALA A 354 -21.70 7.78 13.67
N GLU A 355 -22.26 7.79 14.89
CA GLU A 355 -23.68 7.50 15.12
C GLU A 355 -24.60 8.55 14.48
N SER A 356 -24.25 9.83 14.63
CA SER A 356 -25.08 10.96 14.19
C SER A 356 -25.36 10.95 12.68
N VAL A 357 -24.40 10.49 11.88
CA VAL A 357 -24.54 10.39 10.41
C VAL A 357 -24.74 8.96 9.92
N ASN A 358 -24.91 8.00 10.84
CA ASN A 358 -25.01 6.57 10.52
C ASN A 358 -23.81 6.03 9.73
N ALA A 359 -22.60 6.50 10.06
CA ALA A 359 -21.37 5.99 9.47
C ALA A 359 -21.20 4.50 9.74
N ARG A 360 -20.59 3.80 8.77
CA ARG A 360 -20.30 2.36 8.86
C ARG A 360 -19.08 2.08 9.73
N ILE A 361 -18.20 3.06 9.85
CA ILE A 361 -16.90 2.93 10.52
C ILE A 361 -16.65 4.15 11.41
N TRP A 362 -16.19 3.91 12.63
CA TRP A 362 -15.52 4.91 13.45
C TRP A 362 -14.02 4.62 13.46
N ALA A 363 -13.19 5.62 13.23
CA ALA A 363 -11.75 5.46 13.00
C ALA A 363 -10.93 6.49 13.78
N PRO A 364 -10.76 6.34 15.10
CA PRO A 364 -9.96 7.26 15.88
C PRO A 364 -8.46 7.13 15.60
N ARG A 365 -7.72 8.20 15.85
CA ARG A 365 -6.25 8.16 15.82
C ARG A 365 -5.69 7.28 16.94
N TRP A 366 -4.61 6.55 16.65
CA TRP A 366 -3.99 5.57 17.57
C TRP A 366 -3.43 6.21 18.85
N THR A 367 -3.05 7.49 18.80
CA THR A 367 -2.47 8.22 19.93
C THR A 367 -3.47 8.47 21.08
N LEU A 368 -4.76 8.20 20.85
CA LEU A 368 -5.79 8.16 21.88
C LEU A 368 -5.83 6.81 22.64
N GLY A 369 -4.91 5.89 22.33
CA GLY A 369 -4.80 4.57 22.94
C GLY A 369 -5.75 3.54 22.33
N LEU A 370 -5.85 2.38 23.00
CA LEU A 370 -6.60 1.21 22.51
C LEU A 370 -8.10 1.46 22.35
N GLN A 371 -8.67 2.39 23.12
CA GLN A 371 -10.08 2.79 23.04
C GLN A 371 -11.08 1.61 23.02
N ASN A 372 -10.73 0.50 23.70
CA ASN A 372 -11.49 -0.76 23.62
C ASN A 372 -12.96 -0.63 23.99
N ALA A 373 -13.29 0.25 24.95
CA ALA A 373 -14.68 0.51 25.32
C ALA A 373 -15.46 1.19 24.18
N GLY A 374 -14.87 2.20 23.53
CA GLY A 374 -15.47 2.88 22.38
C GLY A 374 -15.60 1.94 21.18
N ALA A 375 -14.56 1.17 20.88
CA ALA A 375 -14.57 0.19 19.80
C ALA A 375 -15.67 -0.86 20.02
N ALA A 376 -15.78 -1.40 21.24
CA ALA A 376 -16.84 -2.34 21.60
C ALA A 376 -18.24 -1.71 21.51
N ALA A 377 -18.39 -0.44 21.89
CA ALA A 377 -19.67 0.26 21.83
C ALA A 377 -20.17 0.45 20.39
N VAL A 378 -19.31 0.89 19.47
CA VAL A 378 -19.72 1.03 18.05
C VAL A 378 -19.96 -0.33 17.39
N GLN A 379 -19.17 -1.35 17.76
CA GLN A 379 -19.35 -2.73 17.29
C GLN A 379 -20.67 -3.34 17.74
N ALA A 380 -21.11 -3.08 18.98
CA ALA A 380 -22.40 -3.53 19.48
C ALA A 380 -23.59 -2.95 18.68
N GLN A 381 -23.35 -1.87 17.95
CA GLN A 381 -24.32 -1.23 17.06
C GLN A 381 -24.17 -1.68 15.59
N GLY A 382 -23.33 -2.68 15.31
CA GLY A 382 -23.09 -3.21 13.96
C GLY A 382 -22.12 -2.38 13.10
N ARG A 383 -21.40 -1.42 13.69
CA ARG A 383 -20.34 -0.66 13.00
C ARG A 383 -18.99 -1.36 13.13
N ARG A 384 -18.03 -0.99 12.29
CA ARG A 384 -16.62 -1.39 12.47
C ARG A 384 -15.84 -0.28 13.17
N ALA A 385 -14.80 -0.65 13.90
CA ALA A 385 -13.85 0.27 14.50
C ALA A 385 -12.49 0.14 13.82
N PHE A 386 -11.97 1.19 13.19
CA PHE A 386 -10.63 1.21 12.57
C PHE A 386 -9.67 2.06 13.41
N VAL A 387 -8.36 1.94 13.20
CA VAL A 387 -7.37 2.82 13.87
C VAL A 387 -6.30 3.27 12.90
N TRP A 388 -5.84 4.52 13.03
CA TRP A 388 -4.87 5.14 12.12
C TRP A 388 -3.92 6.14 12.82
N THR A 389 -2.78 6.52 12.24
CA THR A 389 -1.94 5.74 11.33
C THR A 389 -0.94 4.95 12.18
N LEU A 390 -1.04 3.61 12.16
CA LEU A 390 -0.29 2.74 13.07
C LEU A 390 0.92 2.13 12.36
N ASP A 391 2.11 2.70 12.59
CA ASP A 391 3.31 2.36 11.83
C ASP A 391 4.33 1.53 12.62
N LEU A 392 4.51 1.81 13.91
CA LEU A 392 5.56 1.16 14.71
C LEU A 392 5.21 -0.32 14.97
N PRO A 393 6.10 -1.29 14.65
CA PRO A 393 5.84 -2.72 14.83
C PRO A 393 5.41 -3.10 16.25
N GLU A 394 5.96 -2.45 17.28
CA GLU A 394 5.61 -2.70 18.68
C GLU A 394 4.17 -2.27 18.97
N ASN A 395 3.74 -1.13 18.41
CA ASN A 395 2.36 -0.65 18.55
C ASN A 395 1.40 -1.48 17.69
N ILE A 396 1.82 -1.94 16.50
CA ILE A 396 1.05 -2.87 15.68
C ILE A 396 0.76 -4.15 16.46
N ASP A 397 1.77 -4.78 17.05
CA ASP A 397 1.58 -6.01 17.86
C ASP A 397 0.69 -5.75 19.08
N LEU A 398 0.91 -4.64 19.80
CA LEU A 398 0.07 -4.23 20.93
C LEU A 398 -1.41 -4.11 20.55
N PHE A 399 -1.72 -3.38 19.48
CA PHE A 399 -3.10 -3.16 19.04
C PHE A 399 -3.74 -4.42 18.45
N LEU A 400 -2.96 -5.28 17.79
CA LEU A 400 -3.49 -6.55 17.30
C LEU A 400 -3.86 -7.50 18.45
N ARG A 401 -3.04 -7.58 19.50
CA ARG A 401 -3.26 -8.47 20.67
C ARG A 401 -4.29 -7.94 21.67
N GLN A 402 -4.26 -6.64 21.94
CA GLN A 402 -5.03 -6.04 23.03
C GLN A 402 -6.13 -5.09 22.54
N GLY A 403 -6.03 -4.61 21.30
CA GLY A 403 -7.03 -3.73 20.70
C GLY A 403 -8.22 -4.50 20.13
N ARG A 404 -9.36 -3.82 20.04
CA ARG A 404 -10.61 -4.36 19.48
C ARG A 404 -10.95 -3.82 18.09
N PHE A 405 -9.99 -3.28 17.34
CA PHE A 405 -10.24 -2.67 16.04
C PHE A 405 -10.38 -3.72 14.92
N ASP A 406 -11.38 -3.56 14.06
CA ASP A 406 -11.66 -4.37 12.86
C ASP A 406 -10.76 -4.01 11.68
N GLY A 407 -10.05 -2.89 11.75
CA GLY A 407 -9.11 -2.47 10.71
C GLY A 407 -7.97 -1.60 11.23
N ILE A 408 -6.83 -1.66 10.55
CA ILE A 408 -5.64 -0.87 10.85
C ILE A 408 -5.20 -0.18 9.56
N LEU A 409 -5.10 1.15 9.60
CA LEU A 409 -4.45 1.94 8.56
C LEU A 409 -2.99 2.18 8.92
N SER A 410 -2.09 1.88 7.98
CA SER A 410 -0.64 1.97 8.19
C SER A 410 0.10 2.40 6.92
N ASN A 411 1.21 3.12 7.09
CA ASN A 411 2.22 3.27 6.04
C ASN A 411 3.02 1.98 5.82
N TYR A 412 2.99 1.07 6.81
CA TYR A 412 3.72 -0.20 6.81
C TYR A 412 2.76 -1.41 6.88
N PRO A 413 1.87 -1.58 5.89
CA PRO A 413 0.92 -2.69 5.88
C PRO A 413 1.61 -4.06 5.85
N THR A 414 2.86 -4.15 5.40
CA THR A 414 3.69 -5.37 5.46
C THR A 414 3.97 -5.79 6.90
N ALA A 415 4.24 -4.83 7.80
CA ALA A 415 4.38 -5.09 9.24
C ALA A 415 3.05 -5.55 9.85
N VAL A 416 1.94 -4.89 9.49
CA VAL A 416 0.60 -5.28 9.93
C VAL A 416 0.27 -6.69 9.47
N ALA A 417 0.50 -7.01 8.20
CA ALA A 417 0.25 -8.34 7.65
C ALA A 417 1.11 -9.40 8.34
N TYR A 418 2.42 -9.16 8.50
CA TYR A 418 3.30 -10.08 9.23
C TYR A 418 2.77 -10.34 10.64
N ALA A 419 2.55 -9.30 11.44
CA ALA A 419 2.13 -9.44 12.83
C ALA A 419 0.74 -10.10 12.94
N TYR A 420 -0.20 -9.74 12.07
CA TYR A 420 -1.56 -10.29 12.07
C TYR A 420 -1.60 -11.78 11.74
N TYR A 421 -0.91 -12.21 10.69
CA TYR A 421 -0.96 -13.62 10.25
C TYR A 421 -0.08 -14.54 11.09
N THR A 422 0.94 -14.02 11.77
CA THR A 422 1.80 -14.79 12.69
C THR A 422 1.20 -14.96 14.07
N GLN A 423 0.12 -14.25 14.43
CA GLN A 423 -0.59 -14.51 15.67
C GLN A 423 -0.98 -16.00 15.78
N PRO A 424 -0.82 -16.61 16.96
CA PRO A 424 -1.05 -18.03 17.18
C PRO A 424 -2.49 -18.47 16.94
#